data_AF-A0A6B3RR50-F1
#
_entry.id   AF-A0A6B3RR50-F1
#
_cell.length_a   1.000
_cell.length_b   1.000
_cell.length_c   1.000
_cell.angle_alpha   90.00
_cell.angle_beta   90.00
_cell.angle_gamma   90.00
#
_symmetry.space_group_name_H-M   'P 1'
#
loop_
_entity.id
_entity.type
_entity.pdbx_description
1 polymer ?
#
loop_
_entity_poly.entity_id
_entity_poly.type
_entity_poly.pdbx_seq_one_letter_code
_entity_poly.pdbx_strand_id
1 'polypeptide(L)' 'MVKKGDLPSKPCARCGRPFAWRKKWEKVWHEVRFCSDRCRSEAKRKAP' A
#
# COMPACT_ATOMS: atom_id res chain seq x y z
N MET A 1 1.94 7.94 23.73
CA MET A 1 3.12 8.31 22.93
C MET A 1 3.30 7.27 21.82
N VAL A 2 2.64 7.44 20.67
CA VAL A 2 2.76 6.48 19.56
C VAL A 2 4.10 6.78 18.87
N LYS A 3 5.10 5.93 19.12
CA LYS A 3 6.40 6.02 18.44
C LYS A 3 6.16 5.83 16.94
N LYS A 4 6.76 6.68 16.10
CA LYS A 4 6.68 6.63 14.63
C LYS A 4 7.09 5.28 13.98
N GLY A 5 7.56 4.31 14.78
CA GLY A 5 7.91 2.95 14.36
C GLY A 5 6.75 1.95 14.28
N ASP A 6 5.58 2.25 14.85
CA ASP A 6 4.41 1.33 14.85
C ASP A 6 3.46 1.54 13.66
N LEU A 7 3.90 2.27 12.63
CA LEU A 7 3.07 2.41 11.44
C LEU A 7 2.98 1.05 10.74
N PRO A 8 1.76 0.52 10.53
CA PRO A 8 1.61 -0.78 9.91
C PRO A 8 2.24 -0.73 8.52
N SER A 9 3.10 -1.71 8.25
CA SER A 9 3.68 -1.93 6.93
C SER A 9 2.95 -3.10 6.27
N LYS A 10 2.65 -2.96 4.99
CA LYS A 10 1.99 -4.01 4.20
C LYS A 10 2.86 -4.37 2.99
N PRO A 11 2.88 -5.64 2.56
CA PRO A 11 3.52 -6.02 1.32
C PRO A 11 2.71 -5.53 0.11
N CYS A 12 3.38 -4.99 -0.91
CA CYS A 12 2.74 -4.62 -2.17
C CYS A 12 2.35 -5.89 -2.95
N ALA A 13 1.07 -6.05 -3.29
CA ALA A 13 0.58 -7.20 -4.05
C ALA A 13 1.15 -7.31 -5.48
N ARG A 14 1.76 -6.25 -6.01
CA ARG A 14 2.37 -6.24 -7.37
C ARG A 14 3.87 -6.48 -7.36
N CYS A 15 4.61 -5.79 -6.49
CA CYS A 15 6.08 -5.82 -6.48
C CYS A 15 6.69 -6.47 -5.23
N GLY A 16 5.87 -6.94 -4.30
CA GLY A 16 6.32 -7.59 -3.06
C GLY A 16 7.00 -6.65 -2.05
N ARG A 17 7.29 -5.40 -2.42
CA ARG A 17 8.00 -4.46 -1.55
C ARG A 17 7.13 -4.06 -0.36
N PRO A 18 7.67 -4.09 0.87
CA PRO A 18 6.97 -3.57 2.04
C PRO A 18 6.82 -2.05 1.91
N PHE A 19 5.63 -1.54 2.21
CA PHE A 19 5.37 -0.11 2.22
C PHE A 19 4.66 0.28 3.52
N ALA A 20 5.09 1.39 4.09
CA ALA A 20 4.55 1.90 5.36
C ALA A 20 3.24 2.66 5.15
N TRP A 21 2.38 2.64 6.16
CA TRP A 21 1.19 3.47 6.24
C TRP A 21 1.51 4.95 5.97
N ARG A 22 0.60 5.61 5.25
CA ARG A 22 0.67 7.05 4.96
C ARG A 22 -0.64 7.70 5.38
N LYS A 23 -0.58 8.93 5.88
CA LYS A 23 -1.76 9.69 6.31
C LYS A 23 -2.86 9.82 5.23
N LYS A 24 -2.46 9.93 3.96
CA LYS A 24 -3.39 9.94 2.81
C LYS A 24 -4.21 8.66 2.64
N TRP A 25 -3.80 7.58 3.30
CA TRP A 25 -4.45 6.28 3.24
C TRP A 25 -5.28 5.97 4.48
N GLU A 26 -5.39 6.89 5.44
CA GLU A 26 -6.12 6.67 6.69
C GLU A 26 -7.51 6.06 6.48
N LYS A 27 -8.27 6.58 5.51
CA LYS A 27 -9.63 6.11 5.20
C LYS A 27 -9.69 4.83 4.35
N VAL A 28 -8.64 4.53 3.59
CA VAL A 28 -8.63 3.46 2.57
C VAL A 28 -7.56 2.40 2.84
N TRP A 29 -6.90 2.43 4.00
CA TRP A 29 -5.74 1.59 4.29
C TRP A 29 -6.04 0.09 4.19
N HIS A 30 -7.27 -0.31 4.48
CA HIS A 30 -7.73 -1.70 4.31
C HIS A 30 -7.78 -2.12 2.84
N GLU A 31 -8.10 -1.21 1.92
CA GLU A 31 -8.15 -1.44 0.47
C GLU A 31 -6.79 -1.25 -0.22
N VAL A 32 -5.88 -0.46 0.37
CA VAL A 32 -4.56 -0.21 -0.21
C VAL A 32 -3.70 -1.48 -0.16
N ARG A 33 -3.55 -2.12 -1.33
CA ARG A 33 -2.71 -3.29 -1.57
C ARG A 33 -1.41 -2.98 -2.33
N PHE A 34 -1.24 -1.74 -2.77
CA PHE A 34 -0.14 -1.35 -3.67
C PHE A 34 0.66 -0.18 -3.11
N CYS A 35 1.99 -0.26 -3.23
CA CYS A 35 2.91 0.76 -2.72
C CYS A 35 2.86 2.09 -3.51
N SER A 36 2.36 2.04 -4.75
CA SER A 36 2.30 3.19 -5.67
C SER A 36 1.13 3.06 -6.63
N ASP A 37 0.71 4.19 -7.20
CA ASP A 37 -0.36 4.20 -8.20
C ASP A 37 0.06 3.45 -9.48
N ARG A 38 1.35 3.48 -9.83
CA ARG A 38 1.92 2.64 -10.90
C ARG A 38 1.61 1.15 -10.66
N CYS A 39 1.89 0.64 -9.46
CA CYS A 39 1.61 -0.76 -9.12
C CYS A 39 0.11 -1.10 -9.16
N ARG A 40 -0.75 -0.15 -8.76
CA ARG A 40 -2.22 -0.28 -8.85
C ARG A 40 -2.70 -0.33 -10.30
N SER A 41 -2.24 0.60 -11.13
CA SER A 41 -2.57 0.66 -12.56
C SER A 41 -2.08 -0.57 -13.32
N GLU A 42 -0.86 -1.02 -13.04
CA GLU A 42 -0.27 -2.25 -13.58
C GLU A 42 -1.03 -3.53 -13.16
N ALA A 43 -1.57 -3.55 -11.95
CA ALA A 43 -2.42 -4.65 -11.50
C ALA A 43 -3.77 -4.64 -12.23
N LYS A 44 -4.38 -3.47 -12.45
CA LYS A 44 -5.64 -3.32 -13.20
C LYS A 44 -5.49 -3.69 -14.69
N ARG A 45 -4.33 -3.44 -15.27
CA ARG A 45 -4.00 -3.79 -16.67
C ARG A 45 -3.81 -5.28 -16.94
N LYS A 46 -3.63 -6.11 -15.90
CA LYS A 46 -3.45 -7.57 -16.03
C LYS A 46 -4.76 -8.38 -16.02
N ALA A 47 -5.92 -7.72 -16.13
CA ALA A 47 -7.17 -8.42 -16.41
C ALA A 47 -7.24 -8.73 -17.92
N PRO A 48 -7.30 -10.01 -18.34
CA PRO A 48 -7.61 -10.37 -19.72
C PRO A 48 -9.01 -9.93 -20.13
#